data_AF-A0A924V7K9-F1
#
_entry.id   AF-A0A924V7K9-F1
#
_cell.length_a   1.000
_cell.length_b   1.000
_cell.length_c   1.000
_cell.angle_alpha   90.00
_cell.angle_beta   90.00
_cell.angle_gamma   90.00
#
_symmetry.space_group_name_H-M   'P 1'
#
loop_
_entity.id
_entity.type
_entity.pdbx_description
1 polymer ?
#
loop_
_entity_poly.entity_id
_entity_poly.type
_entity_poly.pdbx_seq_one_letter_code
_entity_poly.pdbx_strand_id
1 'polypeptide(L)'
;EIEERIGSKALLISEKPAKAADSIVILSGQLHKSYSCQIEALVYNLIEGDYIWQDSLRYSRPGCEVVGGTSGSPILNQATGEIIGLNNTGNQGGKMCSDGSPCEVSKNGSVYAEVGFNYGQQVYSLATCFVRGQFNLNFPGCESFH
;
A
#
# COMPACT_ATOMS: atom_id res chain seq x y z
N GLU A 1 25.23 -4.14 11.76
CA GLU A 1 25.36 -4.88 10.49
C GLU A 1 24.78 -4.16 9.26
N ILE A 2 23.46 -4.00 9.07
CA ILE A 2 22.90 -3.26 7.89
C ILE A 2 23.24 -1.77 7.99
N GLU A 3 22.95 -1.14 9.12
CA GLU A 3 23.17 0.30 9.33
C GLU A 3 24.64 0.70 9.17
N GLU A 4 25.58 -0.15 9.60
CA GLU A 4 27.03 0.07 9.42
C GLU A 4 27.49 -0.11 7.97
N ARG A 5 26.79 -0.93 7.16
CA ARG A 5 27.20 -1.24 5.79
C ARG A 5 26.63 -0.28 4.74
N ILE A 6 25.43 0.24 4.96
CA ILE A 6 24.74 1.14 4.02
C ILE A 6 24.44 2.52 4.62
N GLY A 7 24.82 2.80 5.86
CA GLY A 7 24.61 4.09 6.52
C GLY A 7 23.14 4.44 6.75
N SER A 8 22.25 3.44 6.72
CA SER A 8 20.79 3.63 6.81
C SER A 8 20.15 2.54 7.66
N LYS A 9 19.25 2.96 8.55
CA LYS A 9 18.46 2.06 9.38
C LYS A 9 17.35 1.42 8.55
N ALA A 10 17.26 0.09 8.60
CA ALA A 10 16.14 -0.62 7.99
C ALA A 10 14.83 -0.25 8.70
N LEU A 11 13.80 0.07 7.93
CA LEU A 11 12.46 0.28 8.45
C LEU A 11 11.80 -1.06 8.75
N LEU A 12 10.99 -1.11 9.81
CA LEU A 12 10.25 -2.30 10.19
C LEU A 12 8.94 -2.37 9.41
N ILE A 13 8.51 -3.58 9.06
CA ILE A 13 7.17 -3.85 8.53
C ILE A 13 6.23 -3.97 9.73
N SER A 14 5.07 -3.34 9.66
CA SER A 14 4.06 -3.49 10.71
C SER A 14 3.45 -4.88 10.67
N GLU A 15 3.34 -5.53 11.82
CA GLU A 15 2.68 -6.85 11.97
C GLU A 15 1.15 -6.72 12.04
N LYS A 16 0.61 -5.49 12.03
CA LYS A 16 -0.81 -5.22 12.23
C LYS A 16 -1.41 -4.60 10.97
N PRO A 17 -2.67 -4.94 10.64
CA PRO A 17 -3.40 -4.22 9.61
C PRO A 17 -3.50 -2.73 9.95
N ALA A 18 -3.39 -1.89 8.92
CA ALA A 18 -3.64 -0.47 9.02
C ALA A 18 -5.12 -0.19 9.27
N LYS A 19 -5.43 1.02 9.72
CA LYS A 19 -6.80 1.44 10.04
C LYS A 19 -7.16 2.71 9.29
N ALA A 20 -8.45 2.89 9.04
CA ALA A 20 -8.96 4.18 8.61
C ALA A 20 -8.56 5.28 9.62
N ALA A 21 -8.32 6.48 9.11
CA ALA A 21 -7.79 7.64 9.81
C ALA A 21 -6.33 7.54 10.32
N ASP A 22 -5.61 6.43 10.11
CA ASP A 22 -4.17 6.41 10.35
C ASP A 22 -3.48 7.46 9.47
N SER A 23 -2.65 8.30 10.08
CA SER A 23 -1.83 9.28 9.35
C SER A 23 -0.64 8.58 8.70
N ILE A 24 -0.44 8.83 7.41
CA ILE A 24 0.55 8.14 6.59
C ILE A 24 1.48 9.10 5.86
N VAL A 25 2.68 8.62 5.54
CA VAL A 25 3.60 9.26 4.61
C VAL A 25 4.07 8.27 3.56
N ILE A 26 4.01 8.67 2.29
CA ILE A 26 4.50 7.90 1.15
C ILE A 26 5.83 8.50 0.74
N LEU A 27 6.90 7.70 0.75
CA LEU A 27 8.26 8.16 0.45
C LEU A 27 8.67 7.72 -0.95
N SER A 28 8.54 8.61 -1.95
CA SER A 28 8.99 8.31 -3.30
C SER A 28 10.48 8.63 -3.45
N GLY A 29 11.30 7.57 -3.42
CA GLY A 29 12.74 7.69 -3.66
C GLY A 29 13.04 8.15 -5.09
N GLN A 30 12.32 7.62 -6.09
CA GLN A 30 12.52 7.97 -7.50
C GLN A 30 12.26 9.45 -7.80
N LEU A 31 11.23 10.04 -7.18
CA LEU A 31 10.88 11.45 -7.38
C LEU A 31 11.48 12.38 -6.33
N HIS A 32 12.23 11.85 -5.35
CA HIS A 32 12.72 12.59 -4.19
C HIS A 32 11.62 13.41 -3.49
N LYS A 33 10.43 12.84 -3.35
CA LYS A 33 9.24 13.53 -2.83
C LYS A 33 8.49 12.69 -1.81
N SER A 34 7.96 13.35 -0.78
CA SER A 34 7.02 12.75 0.16
C SER A 34 5.60 13.26 -0.07
N TYR A 35 4.62 12.40 0.25
CA TYR A 35 3.19 12.70 0.24
C TYR A 35 2.64 12.34 1.60
N SER A 36 1.77 13.17 2.18
CA SER A 36 1.24 12.95 3.54
C SER A 36 -0.25 13.20 3.56
N CYS A 37 -0.98 12.26 4.14
CA CYS A 37 -2.44 12.27 4.25
C CYS A 37 -2.87 11.25 5.31
N GLN A 38 -4.12 10.81 5.27
CA GLN A 38 -4.63 9.69 6.07
C GLN A 38 -5.11 8.55 5.17
N ILE A 39 -5.29 7.38 5.77
CA ILE A 39 -6.09 6.32 5.14
C ILE A 39 -7.56 6.70 5.25
N GLU A 40 -8.23 6.90 4.13
CA GLU A 40 -9.66 7.20 4.09
C GLU A 40 -10.50 5.94 4.34
N ALA A 41 -10.14 4.85 3.65
CA ALA A 41 -10.86 3.59 3.73
C ALA A 41 -9.96 2.38 3.48
N LEU A 42 -10.39 1.23 4.01
CA LEU A 42 -9.90 -0.07 3.60
C LEU A 42 -10.84 -0.63 2.53
N VAL A 43 -10.29 -0.90 1.36
CA VAL A 43 -11.00 -1.41 0.18
C VAL A 43 -10.94 -2.92 0.18
N TYR A 44 -12.10 -3.58 0.14
CA TYR A 44 -12.18 -5.04 0.17
C TYR A 44 -11.44 -5.68 -1.01
N ASN A 45 -11.85 -5.35 -2.25
CA ASN A 45 -11.12 -5.71 -3.46
C ASN A 45 -10.88 -4.45 -4.29
N LEU A 46 -9.63 -4.19 -4.68
CA LEU A 46 -9.26 -3.21 -5.68
C LEU A 46 -8.88 -3.96 -6.97
N ILE A 47 -9.55 -3.66 -8.07
CA ILE A 47 -9.34 -4.32 -9.35
C ILE A 47 -8.80 -3.33 -10.38
N GLU A 48 -7.70 -3.67 -11.03
CA GLU A 48 -7.12 -2.91 -12.13
C GLU A 48 -6.65 -3.88 -13.23
N GLY A 49 -7.37 -3.91 -14.34
CA GLY A 49 -7.10 -4.90 -15.40
C GLY A 49 -7.26 -6.31 -14.86
N ASP A 50 -6.19 -7.10 -14.93
CA ASP A 50 -6.14 -8.47 -14.42
C ASP A 50 -5.67 -8.57 -12.96
N TYR A 51 -5.29 -7.45 -12.33
CA TYR A 51 -4.84 -7.42 -10.95
C TYR A 51 -6.02 -7.30 -9.99
N ILE A 52 -6.00 -8.12 -8.95
CA ILE A 52 -6.93 -8.05 -7.82
C ILE A 52 -6.08 -7.92 -6.56
N TRP A 53 -6.33 -6.86 -5.80
CA TRP A 53 -5.70 -6.61 -4.52
C TRP A 53 -6.75 -6.61 -3.42
N GLN A 54 -6.52 -7.41 -2.38
CA GLN A 54 -7.40 -7.48 -1.22
C GLN A 54 -6.91 -6.55 -0.11
N ASP A 55 -7.86 -5.97 0.62
CA ASP A 55 -7.59 -5.07 1.75
C ASP A 55 -6.66 -3.89 1.39
N SER A 56 -6.89 -3.26 0.23
CA SER A 56 -6.11 -2.11 -0.21
C SER A 56 -6.44 -0.84 0.59
N LEU A 57 -5.48 0.05 0.70
CA LEU A 57 -5.58 1.35 1.34
C LEU A 57 -6.06 2.38 0.33
N ARG A 58 -7.20 3.04 0.57
CA ARG A 58 -7.57 4.26 -0.17
C ARG A 58 -7.10 5.48 0.59
N TYR A 59 -6.40 6.38 -0.08
CA TYR A 59 -5.88 7.59 0.56
C TYR A 59 -6.93 8.69 0.62
N SER A 60 -6.89 9.46 1.72
CA SER A 60 -7.65 10.69 1.83
C SER A 60 -7.05 11.77 0.93
N ARG A 61 -7.89 12.73 0.56
CA ARG A 61 -7.49 13.95 -0.14
C ARG A 61 -7.78 15.17 0.75
N PRO A 62 -6.97 16.24 0.72
CA PRO A 62 -5.75 16.40 -0.09
C PRO A 62 -4.50 15.76 0.53
N GLY A 63 -3.41 15.63 -0.26
CA GLY A 63 -2.04 15.41 0.23
C GLY A 63 -1.37 14.12 -0.25
N CYS A 64 -2.15 13.17 -0.76
CA CYS A 64 -1.68 11.92 -1.36
C CYS A 64 -2.12 11.76 -2.82
N GLU A 65 -2.09 12.87 -3.57
CA GLU A 65 -2.21 12.89 -5.02
C GLU A 65 -0.90 12.39 -5.65
N VAL A 66 -0.61 11.12 -5.43
CA VAL A 66 0.56 10.45 -6.02
C VAL A 66 0.40 10.34 -7.53
N VAL A 67 1.53 10.31 -8.24
CA VAL A 67 1.59 10.31 -9.70
C VAL A 67 2.30 9.07 -10.22
N GLY A 68 2.18 8.78 -11.51
CA GLY A 68 2.95 7.71 -12.16
C GLY A 68 4.46 7.81 -11.84
N GLY A 69 5.08 6.65 -11.59
CA GLY A 69 6.47 6.57 -11.11
C GLY A 69 6.62 6.62 -9.59
N THR A 70 5.53 6.70 -8.83
CA THR A 70 5.55 6.50 -7.37
C THR A 70 5.19 5.07 -6.95
N SER A 71 4.76 4.21 -7.88
CA SER A 71 4.45 2.80 -7.59
C SER A 71 5.67 2.07 -6.99
N GLY A 72 5.45 1.25 -5.98
CA GLY A 72 6.48 0.60 -5.18
C GLY A 72 7.03 1.45 -4.03
N SER A 73 6.63 2.71 -3.89
CA SER A 73 7.08 3.56 -2.76
C SER A 73 6.52 3.03 -1.43
N PRO A 74 7.31 2.97 -0.35
CA PRO A 74 6.83 2.55 0.95
C PRO A 74 5.87 3.57 1.55
N ILE A 75 4.84 3.06 2.22
CA ILE A 75 3.85 3.81 2.99
C ILE A 75 4.15 3.56 4.46
N LEU A 76 4.48 4.63 5.20
CA LEU A 76 4.78 4.57 6.62
C LEU A 76 3.59 5.10 7.42
N ASN A 77 3.26 4.44 8.53
CA ASN A 77 2.41 5.04 9.56
C ASN A 77 3.22 6.10 10.30
N GLN A 78 2.73 7.33 10.38
CA GLN A 78 3.47 8.45 10.97
C GLN A 78 3.62 8.33 12.50
N ALA A 79 2.73 7.60 13.18
CA ALA A 79 2.80 7.42 14.63
C ALA A 79 3.84 6.37 15.03
N THR A 80 4.00 5.30 14.23
CA THR A 80 4.92 4.19 14.55
C THR A 80 6.24 4.24 13.78
N GLY A 81 6.26 4.89 12.61
CA GLY A 81 7.38 4.86 11.67
C GLY A 81 7.54 3.53 10.94
N GLU A 82 6.59 2.60 11.08
CA GLU A 82 6.60 1.29 10.42
C GLU A 82 6.01 1.37 9.02
N ILE A 83 6.51 0.52 8.12
CA ILE A 83 5.94 0.30 6.80
C ILE A 83 4.64 -0.48 6.97
N ILE A 84 3.53 0.11 6.54
CA ILE A 84 2.19 -0.50 6.59
C ILE A 84 1.70 -0.92 5.20
N GLY A 85 2.32 -0.41 4.13
CA GLY A 85 1.94 -0.74 2.77
C GLY A 85 2.93 -0.27 1.71
N LEU A 86 2.61 -0.60 0.47
CA LEU A 86 3.31 -0.16 -0.74
C LEU A 86 2.33 0.59 -1.64
N ASN A 87 2.72 1.77 -2.10
CA ASN A 87 1.93 2.53 -3.06
C ASN A 87 1.85 1.78 -4.40
N ASN A 88 0.67 1.56 -4.97
CA ASN A 88 0.55 0.76 -6.20
C ASN A 88 -0.10 1.51 -7.36
N THR A 89 -1.29 2.09 -7.19
CA THR A 89 -2.07 2.62 -8.31
C THR A 89 -2.89 3.86 -7.95
N GLY A 90 -3.45 4.50 -8.97
CA GLY A 90 -4.34 5.64 -8.87
C GLY A 90 -5.30 5.71 -10.05
N ASN A 91 -6.53 6.16 -9.80
CA ASN A 91 -7.55 6.28 -10.83
C ASN A 91 -7.37 7.58 -11.63
N GLN A 92 -6.89 7.43 -12.86
CA GLN A 92 -6.69 8.52 -13.82
C GLN A 92 -7.90 8.71 -14.75
N GLY A 93 -8.95 7.91 -14.57
CA GLY A 93 -10.11 7.84 -15.46
C GLY A 93 -9.86 7.01 -16.71
N GLY A 94 -10.95 6.59 -17.37
CA GLY A 94 -10.90 5.63 -18.47
C GLY A 94 -11.99 4.57 -18.33
N LYS A 95 -11.74 3.38 -18.89
CA LYS A 95 -12.65 2.24 -18.73
C LYS A 95 -12.56 1.75 -17.28
N MET A 96 -13.71 1.56 -16.64
CA MET A 96 -13.74 1.08 -15.26
C MET A 96 -13.04 -0.29 -15.12
N CYS A 97 -12.26 -0.45 -14.06
CA CYS A 97 -11.46 -1.63 -13.76
C CYS A 97 -10.43 -2.00 -14.85
N SER A 98 -9.93 -1.03 -15.62
CA SER A 98 -8.80 -1.23 -16.55
C SER A 98 -7.53 -0.58 -16.03
N ASP A 99 -6.40 -0.84 -16.70
CA ASP A 99 -5.12 -0.19 -16.44
C ASP A 99 -5.27 1.34 -16.32
N GLY A 100 -4.73 1.91 -15.25
CA GLY A 100 -4.84 3.33 -14.90
C GLY A 100 -6.22 3.76 -14.39
N SER A 101 -7.18 2.85 -14.28
CA SER A 101 -8.57 3.09 -13.89
C SER A 101 -9.09 2.02 -12.90
N PRO A 102 -8.42 1.83 -11.75
CA PRO A 102 -8.85 0.87 -10.75
C PRO A 102 -10.27 1.13 -10.25
N CYS A 103 -10.97 0.05 -9.90
CA CYS A 103 -12.29 0.08 -9.29
C CYS A 103 -12.29 -0.68 -7.96
N GLU A 104 -13.09 -0.23 -7.01
CA GLU A 104 -13.34 -0.89 -5.75
C GLU A 104 -14.54 -1.83 -5.88
N VAL A 105 -14.36 -3.08 -5.48
CA VAL A 105 -15.43 -4.06 -5.40
C VAL A 105 -15.62 -4.43 -3.95
N SER A 106 -16.79 -4.10 -3.42
CA SER A 106 -17.17 -4.44 -2.04
C SER A 106 -17.52 -5.92 -1.90
N LYS A 107 -17.64 -6.39 -0.66
CA LYS A 107 -17.97 -7.80 -0.36
C LYS A 107 -19.30 -8.28 -0.94
N ASN A 108 -20.24 -7.37 -1.20
CA ASN A 108 -21.53 -7.71 -1.83
C ASN A 108 -21.52 -7.59 -3.36
N GLY A 109 -20.36 -7.31 -3.97
CA GLY A 109 -20.21 -7.14 -5.42
C GLY A 109 -20.54 -5.73 -5.94
N SER A 110 -20.86 -4.76 -5.08
CA SER A 110 -21.05 -3.38 -5.53
C SER A 110 -19.72 -2.79 -5.99
N VAL A 111 -19.71 -2.23 -7.20
CA VAL A 111 -18.53 -1.64 -7.84
C VAL A 111 -18.58 -0.12 -7.73
N TYR A 112 -17.45 0.46 -7.33
CA TYR A 112 -17.26 1.90 -7.19
C TYR A 112 -15.96 2.32 -7.85
N ALA A 113 -15.94 3.46 -8.53
CA ALA A 113 -14.72 4.05 -9.04
C ALA A 113 -14.86 5.57 -9.07
N GLU A 114 -13.83 6.28 -8.65
CA GLU A 114 -13.79 7.73 -8.71
C GLU A 114 -12.40 8.19 -9.13
N VAL A 115 -12.36 9.08 -10.11
CA VAL A 115 -11.13 9.68 -10.63
C VAL A 115 -10.43 10.48 -9.52
N GLY A 116 -9.12 10.33 -9.45
CA GLY A 116 -8.27 11.03 -8.49
C GLY A 116 -8.08 10.29 -7.16
N PHE A 117 -8.76 9.18 -6.90
CA PHE A 117 -8.39 8.31 -5.79
C PHE A 117 -7.08 7.58 -6.08
N ASN A 118 -6.26 7.46 -5.03
CA ASN A 118 -4.99 6.76 -5.06
C ASN A 118 -4.95 5.69 -3.97
N TYR A 119 -4.17 4.66 -4.23
CA TYR A 119 -4.22 3.42 -3.47
C TYR A 119 -2.83 2.87 -3.15
N GLY A 120 -2.81 2.06 -2.10
CA GLY A 120 -1.67 1.25 -1.71
C GLY A 120 -2.09 -0.13 -1.26
N GLN A 121 -1.17 -1.08 -1.31
CA GLN A 121 -1.40 -2.44 -0.83
C GLN A 121 -0.79 -2.64 0.55
N GLN A 122 -1.55 -3.20 1.49
CA GLN A 122 -1.05 -3.54 2.81
C GLN A 122 0.00 -4.65 2.74
N VAL A 123 0.94 -4.65 3.70
CA VAL A 123 2.03 -5.63 3.76
C VAL A 123 2.11 -6.40 5.09
N TYR A 124 1.13 -6.23 5.99
CA TYR A 124 1.18 -6.85 7.32
C TYR A 124 1.28 -8.39 7.29
N SER A 125 0.65 -9.03 6.31
CA SER A 125 0.72 -10.48 6.13
C SER A 125 2.15 -10.94 5.82
N LEU A 126 2.93 -10.13 5.10
CA LEU A 126 4.32 -10.43 4.79
C LEU A 126 5.21 -10.46 6.04
N ALA A 127 4.84 -9.77 7.12
CA ALA A 127 5.63 -9.75 8.35
C ALA A 127 5.86 -11.17 8.90
N THR A 128 4.86 -12.05 8.75
CA THR A 128 4.94 -13.46 9.15
C THR A 128 5.89 -14.29 8.29
N CYS A 129 6.23 -13.82 7.09
CA CYS A 129 7.14 -14.49 6.16
C CYS A 129 8.62 -14.17 6.43
N PHE A 130 8.92 -13.26 7.37
CA PHE A 130 10.28 -12.90 7.75
C PHE A 130 10.66 -13.49 9.10
N VAL A 131 11.70 -14.33 9.14
CA VAL A 131 12.32 -14.78 10.39
C VAL A 131 13.77 -14.33 10.41
N ARG A 132 14.14 -13.52 11.41
CA ARG A 132 15.49 -12.92 11.53
C ARG A 132 15.95 -12.20 10.25
N GLY A 133 15.02 -11.53 9.56
CA GLY A 133 15.29 -10.78 8.33
C GLY A 133 15.40 -11.63 7.05
N GLN A 134 15.16 -12.94 7.12
CA GLN A 134 15.10 -13.80 5.94
C GLN A 134 13.65 -14.04 5.52
N PHE A 135 13.35 -13.73 4.26
CA PHE A 135 12.06 -14.02 3.64
C PHE A 135 11.99 -15.50 3.24
N ASN A 136 10.94 -16.21 3.63
CA ASN A 136 10.68 -17.56 3.18
C ASN A 136 9.18 -17.85 3.17
N LEU A 137 8.65 -18.12 1.99
CA LEU A 137 7.23 -18.46 1.78
C LEU A 137 6.80 -19.77 2.45
N ASN A 138 7.75 -20.65 2.77
CA ASN A 138 7.45 -21.94 3.40
C ASN A 138 7.42 -21.86 4.94
N PHE A 139 7.57 -20.67 5.53
CA PHE A 139 7.49 -20.56 6.99
C PHE A 139 6.06 -20.75 7.50
N PRO A 140 5.88 -21.50 8.60
CA PRO A 140 4.57 -21.65 9.23
C PRO A 140 3.98 -20.28 9.58
N GLY A 141 2.78 -19.99 9.04
CA GLY A 141 2.10 -18.72 9.24
C GLY A 141 2.36 -17.67 8.16
N CYS A 142 3.28 -17.92 7.21
CA CYS A 142 3.40 -17.08 6.01
C CYS A 142 2.21 -17.33 5.08
N GLU A 143 1.22 -16.44 5.16
CA GLU A 143 0.07 -16.44 4.26
C GLU A 143 0.35 -15.46 3.11
N SER A 144 0.47 -15.98 1.88
CA SER A 144 0.39 -15.14 0.68
C SER A 144 -1.06 -14.74 0.45
N PHE A 145 -1.31 -13.48 0.10
CA PHE A 145 -2.62 -13.02 -0.36
C PHE A 145 -3.15 -13.99 -1.44
N HIS A 146 -4.29 -14.65 -1.17
CA HIS A 146 -5.01 -15.51 -2.10
C HIS A 146 -6.27 -14.83 -2.60
#